data_AF-A0A9P1FEK4-F1
#
_entry.id   AF-A0A9P1FEK4-F1
#
_cell.length_a   1.000
_cell.length_b   1.000
_cell.length_c   1.000
_cell.angle_alpha   90.00
_cell.angle_beta   90.00
_cell.angle_gamma   90.00
#
_symmetry.space_group_name_H-M   'P 1'
#
loop_
_entity.id
_entity.type
_entity.pdbx_description
1 polymer ?
#
loop_
_entity_poly.entity_id
_entity_poly.type
_entity_poly.pdbx_seq_one_letter_code
_entity_poly.pdbx_strand_id
1 'polypeptide(L)'
;MPLELTCLVGASSFAAGWLGRRWFPSVGAPTERCFRGSVAGSLHRRLCEDLHGTSAGAYLKLCTSMKEDHSYPHTNVPGDVLYSLFERLRPRFLVEVGSFKGGSSIRIVSALLRLELAQVEVKPCLVCIDTFLGDAAMWLNKQATGRSSLLLKDGCPQLYMQFMVNTAKYADIIVPFPIASLCGLRALQLLAADGRTPLVDFLYLDSAHLKGETKLEITEAFKLVRPGGILLGDDLDWPAVEADLSSFLADHAESTSQSADDALLNALPGAFFFAAGGYWVVEAQPRQWMLRKPTSQGTSPGSQKTLEAAREELKAEILAAEMCEKPAEFVAATDEDQEAMAVYQQGIAKLEMGDTAEGSRLLKVAAKMSPSLEYHFLLR
;
A
#
# COMPACT_ATOMS: atom_id res chain seq x y z
N MET A 1 -7.32 -30.70 -41.88
CA MET A 1 -6.84 -31.97 -42.48
C MET A 1 -5.35 -31.80 -42.74
N PRO A 2 -4.49 -32.65 -42.18
CA PRO A 2 -4.39 -34.04 -42.64
C PRO A 2 -4.44 -35.12 -41.53
N LEU A 3 -4.99 -36.26 -41.97
CA LEU A 3 -4.63 -37.68 -41.75
C LEU A 3 -4.51 -38.30 -40.34
N GLU A 4 -5.47 -39.20 -40.14
CA GLU A 4 -5.53 -40.37 -39.25
C GLU A 4 -4.24 -41.23 -39.25
N LEU A 5 -3.73 -41.66 -38.09
CA LEU A 5 -4.12 -42.81 -37.25
C LEU A 5 -3.51 -44.14 -37.74
N THR A 6 -2.59 -44.70 -36.95
CA THR A 6 -2.43 -46.16 -36.85
C THR A 6 -1.80 -46.52 -35.51
N CYS A 7 -2.54 -47.32 -34.75
CA CYS A 7 -2.14 -47.94 -33.50
C CYS A 7 -1.62 -49.35 -33.83
N LEU A 8 -0.52 -49.77 -33.21
CA LEU A 8 -0.09 -51.18 -33.20
C LEU A 8 0.45 -51.52 -31.82
N VAL A 9 -0.33 -52.34 -31.12
CA VAL A 9 0.04 -53.04 -29.89
C VAL A 9 0.82 -54.29 -30.27
N GLY A 10 1.97 -54.51 -29.63
CA GLY A 10 2.76 -55.75 -29.73
C GLY A 10 3.48 -56.02 -28.42
N ALA A 11 3.14 -57.14 -27.79
CA ALA A 11 3.58 -57.55 -26.46
C ALA A 11 4.87 -58.40 -26.49
N SER A 12 5.50 -58.51 -25.31
CA SER A 12 6.47 -59.55 -24.86
C SER A 12 7.92 -59.35 -25.35
N SER A 13 9.02 -59.60 -24.61
CA SER A 13 9.27 -60.40 -23.40
C SER A 13 10.53 -59.91 -22.66
N PHE A 14 10.59 -60.29 -21.39
CA PHE A 14 11.72 -60.37 -20.44
C PHE A 14 13.17 -60.35 -20.98
N ALA A 15 14.00 -59.52 -20.37
CA ALA A 15 15.38 -59.87 -20.04
C ALA A 15 15.74 -59.27 -18.67
N ALA A 16 16.06 -60.16 -17.74
CA ALA A 16 16.52 -59.85 -16.40
C ALA A 16 17.99 -59.42 -16.40
N GLY A 17 18.34 -58.59 -15.42
CA GLY A 17 19.72 -58.42 -14.96
C GLY A 17 20.20 -56.98 -15.01
N TRP A 18 20.20 -56.32 -13.85
CA TRP A 18 21.43 -55.83 -13.22
C TRP A 18 21.06 -55.11 -11.90
N LEU A 19 21.33 -55.80 -10.79
CA LEU A 19 21.38 -55.23 -9.45
C LEU A 19 22.64 -54.38 -9.33
N GLY A 20 22.51 -53.10 -8.97
CA GLY A 20 23.69 -52.27 -8.77
C GLY A 20 23.41 -50.83 -8.36
N ARG A 21 22.97 -50.64 -7.12
CA ARG A 21 23.19 -49.44 -6.26
C ARG A 21 23.21 -48.08 -6.97
N ARG A 22 22.20 -47.24 -6.74
CA ARG A 22 22.40 -45.79 -6.63
C ARG A 22 21.47 -45.18 -5.60
N TRP A 23 22.10 -44.46 -4.68
CA TRP A 23 21.57 -43.60 -3.63
C TRP A 23 20.28 -42.87 -4.03
N PHE A 24 19.23 -43.05 -3.24
CA PHE A 24 18.27 -41.98 -3.00
C PHE A 24 18.80 -41.15 -1.82
N PRO A 25 19.06 -39.84 -1.98
CA PRO A 25 19.07 -38.97 -0.82
C PRO A 25 17.63 -38.96 -0.28
N SER A 26 17.48 -39.29 0.99
CA SER A 26 16.27 -39.01 1.75
C SER A 26 15.83 -37.58 1.50
N VAL A 27 14.61 -37.38 1.00
CA VAL A 27 13.95 -36.08 1.00
C VAL A 27 13.77 -35.72 2.47
N GLY A 28 14.68 -34.90 2.99
CA GLY A 28 14.56 -34.35 4.33
C GLY A 28 13.26 -33.55 4.41
N ALA A 29 12.54 -33.71 5.51
CA ALA A 29 11.41 -32.84 5.84
C ALA A 29 11.85 -31.37 5.70
N PRO A 30 10.98 -30.46 5.19
CA PRO A 30 11.31 -29.06 5.10
C PRO A 30 11.69 -28.57 6.50
N THR A 31 12.96 -28.24 6.69
CA THR A 31 13.45 -27.65 7.93
C THR A 31 12.76 -26.30 8.07
N GLU A 32 11.87 -26.16 9.06
CA GLU A 32 11.32 -24.89 9.48
C GLU A 32 12.50 -23.95 9.79
N ARG A 33 12.77 -23.04 8.87
CA ARG A 33 13.83 -22.05 9.03
C ARG A 33 13.24 -20.92 9.86
N CYS A 34 13.21 -21.11 11.18
CA CYS A 34 12.82 -20.05 12.10
C CYS A 34 13.87 -18.93 12.03
N PHE A 35 13.52 -17.80 11.43
CA PHE A 35 14.42 -16.65 11.31
C PHE A 35 14.79 -16.13 12.71
N ARG A 36 16.08 -16.19 13.05
CA ARG A 36 16.63 -15.48 14.22
C ARG A 36 16.83 -14.01 13.82
N GLY A 37 15.76 -13.22 13.90
CA GLY A 37 15.78 -11.78 13.59
C GLY A 37 16.59 -10.98 14.61
N SER A 38 17.14 -9.84 14.19
CA SER A 38 17.73 -8.87 15.12
C SER A 38 16.60 -8.11 15.85
N VAL A 39 16.94 -7.42 16.95
CA VAL A 39 15.93 -6.78 17.80
C VAL A 39 15.27 -5.60 17.06
N ALA A 40 13.94 -5.59 17.04
CA ALA A 40 13.14 -4.51 16.44
C ALA A 40 13.19 -3.22 17.29
N GLY A 41 13.15 -2.06 16.62
CA GLY A 41 13.06 -0.75 17.27
C GLY A 41 11.74 -0.54 18.04
N SER A 42 11.68 0.46 18.92
CA SER A 42 10.47 0.80 19.68
C SER A 42 9.30 1.22 18.77
N LEU A 43 9.56 2.05 17.76
CA LEU A 43 8.57 2.47 16.78
C LEU A 43 8.02 1.28 15.98
N HIS A 44 8.90 0.40 15.51
CA HIS A 44 8.50 -0.82 14.80
C HIS A 44 7.55 -1.70 15.63
N ARG A 45 7.89 -1.97 16.89
CA ARG A 45 7.04 -2.78 17.77
C ARG A 45 5.67 -2.13 18.00
N ARG A 46 5.64 -0.83 18.22
CA ARG A 46 4.38 -0.07 18.38
C ARG A 46 3.53 -0.14 17.12
N LEU A 47 4.11 0.11 15.95
CA LEU A 47 3.39 0.00 14.67
C LEU A 47 2.87 -1.42 14.42
N CYS A 48 3.65 -2.45 14.77
CA CYS A 48 3.16 -3.83 14.71
C CYS A 48 1.97 -4.06 15.64
N GLU A 49 1.97 -3.49 16.85
CA GLU A 49 0.84 -3.60 17.77
C GLU A 49 -0.38 -2.83 17.26
N ASP A 50 -0.19 -1.60 16.77
CA ASP A 50 -1.25 -0.73 16.27
C ASP A 50 -1.90 -1.27 14.98
N LEU A 51 -1.11 -1.83 14.07
CA LEU A 51 -1.56 -2.26 12.74
C LEU A 51 -1.87 -3.76 12.66
N HIS A 52 -1.21 -4.61 13.45
CA HIS A 52 -1.39 -6.07 13.41
C HIS A 52 -1.95 -6.66 14.71
N GLY A 53 -2.15 -5.85 15.76
CA GLY A 53 -2.60 -6.34 17.06
C GLY A 53 -1.54 -7.16 17.81
N THR A 54 -0.28 -7.11 17.39
CA THR A 54 0.82 -7.84 18.04
C THR A 54 2.16 -7.16 17.83
N SER A 55 2.95 -6.98 18.90
CA SER A 55 4.28 -6.39 18.84
C SER A 55 5.31 -7.21 18.05
N ALA A 56 5.01 -8.49 17.78
CA ALA A 56 5.86 -9.37 16.99
C ALA A 56 5.68 -9.20 15.47
N GLY A 57 4.64 -8.50 15.04
CA GLY A 57 4.36 -8.21 13.63
C GLY A 57 3.95 -9.43 12.80
N ALA A 58 3.84 -9.23 11.49
CA ALA A 58 3.33 -10.24 10.55
C ALA A 58 4.30 -11.41 10.30
N TYR A 59 5.61 -11.21 10.52
CA TYR A 59 6.64 -12.20 10.19
C TYR A 59 6.72 -13.37 11.17
N LEU A 60 6.16 -13.25 12.39
CA LEU A 60 6.28 -14.28 13.42
C LEU A 60 5.77 -15.66 12.97
N LYS A 61 4.72 -15.67 12.16
CA LYS A 61 4.09 -16.91 11.64
C LYS A 61 4.53 -17.26 10.23
N LEU A 62 5.63 -16.66 9.73
CA LEU A 62 6.13 -16.96 8.40
C LEU A 62 6.76 -18.35 8.36
N CYS A 63 5.92 -19.37 8.22
CA CYS A 63 6.29 -20.74 7.93
C CYS A 63 5.81 -21.08 6.53
N THR A 64 6.67 -20.86 5.55
CA THR A 64 6.33 -21.11 4.14
C THR A 64 7.48 -21.83 3.43
N SER A 65 7.10 -22.75 2.55
CA SER A 65 8.01 -23.42 1.62
C SER A 65 8.28 -22.60 0.36
N MET A 66 7.67 -21.43 0.23
CA MET A 66 7.87 -20.50 -0.88
C MET A 66 9.31 -19.99 -0.86
N LYS A 67 9.94 -19.95 -2.04
CA LYS A 67 11.29 -19.41 -2.23
C LYS A 67 11.21 -17.92 -2.51
N GLU A 68 12.28 -17.20 -2.20
CA GLU A 68 12.43 -15.82 -2.64
C GLU A 68 12.33 -15.74 -4.16
N ASP A 69 11.64 -14.71 -4.66
CA ASP A 69 11.47 -14.39 -6.07
C ASP A 69 11.72 -12.89 -6.27
N HIS A 70 12.91 -12.58 -6.78
CA HIS A 70 13.35 -11.23 -7.11
C HIS A 70 13.36 -10.99 -8.63
N SER A 71 12.63 -11.79 -9.41
CA SER A 71 12.67 -11.74 -10.88
C SER A 71 11.81 -10.65 -11.51
N TYR A 72 10.97 -9.97 -10.74
CA TYR A 72 10.13 -8.90 -11.26
C TYR A 72 10.99 -7.69 -11.67
N PRO A 73 10.94 -7.26 -12.95
CA PRO A 73 11.92 -6.32 -13.47
C PRO A 73 11.64 -4.86 -13.13
N HIS A 74 10.41 -4.52 -12.74
CA HIS A 74 9.97 -3.14 -12.50
C HIS A 74 10.21 -2.71 -11.06
N THR A 75 11.45 -2.81 -10.60
CA THR A 75 11.90 -2.07 -9.42
C THR A 75 12.74 -0.91 -9.93
N ASN A 76 12.16 0.29 -9.94
CA ASN A 76 12.72 1.41 -10.68
C ASN A 76 13.49 2.38 -9.78
N VAL A 77 13.15 2.48 -8.49
CA VAL A 77 13.84 3.37 -7.54
C VAL A 77 15.36 3.12 -7.49
N PRO A 78 16.22 4.09 -7.87
CA PRO A 78 17.66 3.88 -7.92
C PRO A 78 18.28 3.83 -6.51
N GLY A 79 19.04 2.77 -6.21
CA GLY A 79 19.61 2.57 -4.87
C GLY A 79 20.71 3.56 -4.48
N ASP A 80 21.44 4.09 -5.45
CA ASP A 80 22.47 5.13 -5.29
C ASP A 80 21.88 6.50 -4.97
N VAL A 81 20.75 6.83 -5.59
CA VAL A 81 19.93 8.01 -5.25
C VAL A 81 19.44 7.90 -3.82
N LEU A 82 18.85 6.77 -3.44
CA LEU A 82 18.39 6.51 -2.07
C LEU A 82 19.53 6.62 -1.06
N TYR A 83 20.69 6.03 -1.35
CA TYR A 83 21.87 6.09 -0.48
C TYR A 83 22.32 7.54 -0.25
N SER A 84 22.49 8.31 -1.32
CA SER A 84 22.97 9.69 -1.24
C SER A 84 21.98 10.60 -0.54
N LEU A 85 20.68 10.33 -0.75
CA LEU A 85 19.60 11.02 -0.07
C LEU A 85 19.59 10.73 1.42
N PHE A 86 19.64 9.45 1.80
CA PHE A 86 19.57 9.04 3.21
C PHE A 86 20.83 9.41 4.00
N GLU A 87 21.98 9.58 3.36
CA GLU A 87 23.19 10.11 3.99
C GLU A 87 22.94 11.48 4.62
N ARG A 88 22.14 12.32 3.94
CA ARG A 88 21.80 13.68 4.33
C ARG A 88 20.50 13.75 5.13
N LEU A 89 19.45 13.08 4.66
CA LEU A 89 18.12 13.11 5.28
C LEU A 89 18.08 12.35 6.62
N ARG A 90 18.89 11.30 6.76
CA ARG A 90 18.96 10.45 7.96
C ARG A 90 17.58 9.97 8.46
N PRO A 91 16.72 9.43 7.58
CA PRO A 91 15.34 9.13 7.95
C PRO A 91 15.23 7.99 8.97
N ARG A 92 14.22 8.07 9.84
CA ARG A 92 13.91 7.07 10.88
C ARG A 92 12.55 6.44 10.67
N PHE A 93 11.57 7.21 10.23
CA PHE A 93 10.27 6.69 9.87
C PHE A 93 10.01 6.89 8.39
N LEU A 94 9.84 5.77 7.68
CA LEU A 94 9.67 5.71 6.24
C LEU A 94 8.36 5.02 5.92
N VAL A 95 7.76 5.40 4.80
CA VAL A 95 6.56 4.76 4.26
C VAL A 95 6.78 4.47 2.79
N GLU A 96 6.30 3.32 2.33
CA GLU A 96 6.19 2.96 0.93
C GLU A 96 4.73 2.63 0.64
N VAL A 97 4.20 3.10 -0.48
CA VAL A 97 2.84 2.82 -0.95
C VAL A 97 2.94 2.25 -2.34
N GLY A 98 2.48 1.01 -2.52
CA GLY A 98 2.83 0.17 -3.68
C GLY A 98 4.14 -0.56 -3.42
N SER A 99 4.04 -1.73 -2.81
CA SER A 99 5.19 -2.52 -2.34
C SER A 99 5.40 -3.80 -3.14
N PHE A 100 4.34 -4.30 -3.79
CA PHE A 100 4.32 -5.48 -4.65
C PHE A 100 5.08 -6.68 -4.05
N LYS A 101 6.18 -7.13 -4.67
CA LYS A 101 7.05 -8.23 -4.17
C LYS A 101 8.17 -7.76 -3.23
N GLY A 102 8.28 -6.45 -2.97
CA GLY A 102 9.20 -5.85 -2.01
C GLY A 102 10.57 -5.44 -2.58
N GLY A 103 10.72 -5.40 -3.90
CA GLY A 103 12.00 -5.05 -4.54
C GLY A 103 12.49 -3.64 -4.16
N SER A 104 11.61 -2.66 -4.21
CA SER A 104 11.86 -1.27 -3.81
C SER A 104 12.08 -1.16 -2.30
N SER A 105 11.27 -1.85 -1.48
CA SER A 105 11.45 -1.93 -0.03
C SER A 105 12.84 -2.45 0.35
N ILE A 106 13.31 -3.50 -0.34
CA ILE A 106 14.66 -4.05 -0.16
C ILE A 106 15.72 -3.01 -0.52
N ARG A 107 15.55 -2.22 -1.59
CA ARG A 107 16.49 -1.15 -1.96
C ARG A 107 16.52 -0.02 -0.91
N ILE A 108 15.35 0.41 -0.43
CA ILE A 108 15.21 1.40 0.64
C ILE A 108 15.95 0.93 1.90
N VAL A 109 15.66 -0.30 2.37
CA VAL A 109 16.32 -0.83 3.56
C VAL A 109 17.82 -1.03 3.33
N SER A 110 18.24 -1.49 2.15
CA SER A 110 19.66 -1.66 1.84
C SER A 110 20.42 -0.33 1.88
N ALA A 111 19.83 0.77 1.41
CA ALA A 111 20.41 2.11 1.51
C ALA A 111 20.58 2.55 2.99
N LEU A 112 19.56 2.30 3.83
CA LEU A 112 19.62 2.58 5.27
C LEU A 112 20.72 1.78 5.98
N LEU A 113 20.80 0.47 5.68
CA LEU A 113 21.79 -0.44 6.28
C LEU A 113 23.22 -0.06 5.89
N ARG A 114 23.44 0.35 4.62
CA ARG A 114 24.76 0.76 4.12
C ARG A 114 25.33 1.97 4.85
N LEU A 115 24.46 2.87 5.33
CA LEU A 115 24.84 4.06 6.08
C LEU A 115 25.04 3.81 7.58
N GLU A 116 24.98 2.54 8.01
CA GLU A 116 24.98 2.15 9.43
C GLU A 116 23.86 2.84 10.25
N LEU A 117 22.81 3.35 9.59
CA LEU A 117 21.66 3.93 10.28
C LEU A 117 20.89 2.90 11.10
N ALA A 118 21.16 1.61 10.87
CA ALA A 118 20.66 0.49 11.65
C ALA A 118 21.55 0.07 12.84
N GLN A 119 22.74 0.65 13.00
CA GLN A 119 23.63 0.45 14.16
C GLN A 119 23.56 1.59 15.18
N VAL A 120 22.64 2.54 14.97
CA VAL A 120 22.37 3.66 15.88
C VAL A 120 21.32 3.23 16.91
N GLU A 121 21.34 3.86 18.09
CA GLU A 121 20.45 3.58 19.23
C GLU A 121 18.94 3.53 18.85
N VAL A 122 18.55 4.21 17.77
CA VAL A 122 17.20 4.18 17.19
C VAL A 122 17.22 3.56 15.79
N LYS A 123 16.67 2.37 15.67
CA LYS A 123 16.53 1.63 14.41
C LYS A 123 15.44 2.26 13.52
N PRO A 124 15.68 2.39 12.19
CA PRO A 124 14.64 2.87 11.28
C PRO A 124 13.47 1.88 11.18
N CYS A 125 12.31 2.40 10.78
CA CYS A 125 11.09 1.64 10.53
C CYS A 125 10.52 2.03 9.17
N LEU A 126 10.25 1.05 8.31
CA LEU A 126 9.61 1.22 7.01
C LEU A 126 8.24 0.53 7.05
N VAL A 127 7.16 1.27 6.85
CA VAL A 127 5.82 0.69 6.65
C VAL A 127 5.57 0.53 5.15
N CYS A 128 5.22 -0.68 4.70
CA CYS A 128 4.99 -1.01 3.31
C CYS A 128 3.49 -1.26 3.08
N ILE A 129 2.80 -0.32 2.45
CA ILE A 129 1.36 -0.37 2.16
C ILE A 129 1.15 -0.94 0.76
N ASP A 130 0.35 -1.99 0.65
CA ASP A 130 -0.11 -2.53 -0.63
C ASP A 130 -1.35 -3.39 -0.40
N THR A 131 -2.23 -3.50 -1.39
CA THR A 131 -3.32 -4.50 -1.35
C THR A 131 -2.79 -5.93 -1.50
N PHE A 132 -1.63 -6.07 -2.15
CA PHE A 132 -1.02 -7.28 -2.65
C PHE A 132 -1.92 -8.06 -3.63
N LEU A 133 -2.82 -7.34 -4.31
CA LEU A 133 -3.73 -7.91 -5.31
C LEU A 133 -3.29 -7.63 -6.75
N GLY A 134 -2.29 -6.77 -6.95
CA GLY A 134 -1.85 -6.31 -8.27
C GLY A 134 -2.87 -5.38 -8.94
N ASP A 135 -2.44 -4.73 -10.02
CA ASP A 135 -3.29 -3.79 -10.76
C ASP A 135 -4.24 -4.49 -11.75
N ALA A 136 -5.21 -3.72 -12.27
CA ALA A 136 -6.19 -4.21 -13.23
C ALA A 136 -5.57 -4.76 -14.54
N ALA A 137 -4.50 -4.14 -15.03
CA ALA A 137 -3.80 -4.60 -16.23
C ALA A 137 -3.12 -5.95 -15.99
N MET A 138 -2.57 -6.24 -14.81
CA MET A 138 -2.02 -7.55 -14.46
C MET A 138 -3.10 -8.65 -14.47
N TRP A 139 -4.32 -8.33 -14.04
CA TRP A 139 -5.43 -9.28 -14.06
C TRP A 139 -5.91 -9.62 -15.47
N LEU A 140 -5.95 -8.62 -16.35
CA LEU A 140 -6.49 -8.73 -17.70
C LEU A 140 -5.43 -9.17 -18.72
N ASN A 141 -4.16 -8.82 -18.52
CA ASN A 141 -3.08 -9.16 -19.43
C ASN A 141 -2.60 -10.61 -19.21
N LYS A 142 -2.95 -11.48 -20.16
CA LYS A 142 -2.57 -12.90 -20.16
C LYS A 142 -1.11 -13.15 -20.58
N GLN A 143 -0.35 -12.11 -20.93
CA GLN A 143 1.07 -12.26 -21.29
C GLN A 143 1.93 -12.62 -20.06
N ALA A 144 3.13 -13.13 -20.34
CA ALA A 144 4.02 -13.78 -19.39
C ALA A 144 4.55 -12.89 -18.25
N THR A 145 4.34 -11.57 -18.28
CA THR A 145 4.73 -10.63 -17.22
C THR A 145 3.53 -10.00 -16.48
N GLY A 146 2.31 -10.15 -16.99
CA GLY A 146 1.09 -9.62 -16.37
C GLY A 146 0.55 -10.56 -15.31
N ARG A 147 -0.37 -11.45 -15.70
CA ARG A 147 -1.08 -12.33 -14.76
C ARG A 147 -0.20 -13.34 -14.01
N SER A 148 0.86 -13.82 -14.64
CA SER A 148 1.84 -14.73 -14.02
C SER A 148 2.54 -14.11 -12.81
N SER A 149 2.77 -12.79 -12.84
CA SER A 149 3.45 -12.06 -11.76
C SER A 149 2.62 -12.01 -10.47
N LEU A 150 1.29 -12.22 -10.55
CA LEU A 150 0.40 -12.35 -9.39
C LEU A 150 0.60 -13.66 -8.61
N LEU A 151 1.30 -14.63 -9.19
CA LEU A 151 1.60 -15.94 -8.57
C LEU A 151 0.33 -16.66 -8.10
N LEU A 152 -0.75 -16.60 -8.89
CA LEU A 152 -2.08 -17.08 -8.48
C LEU A 152 -2.04 -18.54 -7.98
N LYS A 153 -2.63 -18.75 -6.80
CA LYS A 153 -2.97 -20.07 -6.25
C LYS A 153 -4.46 -20.09 -5.95
N ASP A 154 -5.19 -21.04 -6.55
CA ASP A 154 -6.64 -21.17 -6.42
C ASP A 154 -7.40 -19.86 -6.74
N GLY A 155 -6.88 -19.07 -7.69
CA GLY A 155 -7.45 -17.79 -8.11
C GLY A 155 -7.03 -16.58 -7.25
N CYS A 156 -6.30 -16.79 -6.14
CA CYS A 156 -5.86 -15.72 -5.25
C CYS A 156 -4.38 -15.34 -5.51
N PRO A 157 -4.05 -14.04 -5.65
CA PRO A 157 -2.66 -13.58 -5.69
C PRO A 157 -1.88 -14.03 -4.46
N GLN A 158 -0.62 -14.40 -4.67
CA GLN A 158 0.29 -14.78 -3.60
C GLN A 158 1.34 -13.70 -3.32
N LEU A 159 1.12 -12.48 -3.82
CA LEU A 159 2.07 -11.36 -3.69
C LEU A 159 2.38 -11.02 -2.24
N TYR A 160 1.39 -11.03 -1.35
CA TYR A 160 1.64 -10.76 0.07
C TYR A 160 2.60 -11.79 0.66
N MET A 161 2.36 -13.07 0.40
CA MET A 161 3.25 -14.13 0.87
C MET A 161 4.64 -14.02 0.24
N GLN A 162 4.70 -13.67 -1.04
CA GLN A 162 5.97 -13.46 -1.75
C GLN A 162 6.76 -12.27 -1.18
N PHE A 163 6.09 -11.15 -0.90
CA PHE A 163 6.64 -9.99 -0.23
C PHE A 163 7.24 -10.40 1.12
N MET A 164 6.46 -11.10 1.94
CA MET A 164 6.89 -11.57 3.26
C MET A 164 8.15 -12.43 3.17
N VAL A 165 8.22 -13.34 2.21
CA VAL A 165 9.41 -14.20 1.99
C VAL A 165 10.61 -13.38 1.54
N ASN A 166 10.43 -12.49 0.54
CA ASN A 166 11.50 -11.66 -0.02
C ASN A 166 12.11 -10.70 1.01
N THR A 167 11.28 -10.23 1.95
CA THR A 167 11.65 -9.21 2.93
C THR A 167 11.95 -9.78 4.32
N ALA A 168 11.83 -11.09 4.54
CA ALA A 168 11.94 -11.73 5.86
C ALA A 168 13.25 -11.41 6.61
N LYS A 169 14.36 -11.24 5.89
CA LYS A 169 15.66 -10.85 6.48
C LYS A 169 15.67 -9.43 7.09
N TYR A 170 14.65 -8.62 6.81
CA TYR A 170 14.48 -7.25 7.28
C TYR A 170 13.21 -7.07 8.15
N ALA A 171 12.68 -8.17 8.69
CA ALA A 171 11.44 -8.23 9.48
C ALA A 171 11.41 -7.39 10.77
N ASP A 172 12.54 -6.78 11.11
CA ASP A 172 12.78 -5.93 12.26
C ASP A 172 12.89 -4.43 11.90
N ILE A 173 12.80 -4.12 10.60
CA ILE A 173 12.75 -2.78 9.99
C ILE A 173 11.44 -2.60 9.23
N ILE A 174 11.01 -3.63 8.48
CA ILE A 174 9.84 -3.59 7.60
C ILE A 174 8.57 -4.00 8.34
N VAL A 175 7.52 -3.19 8.24
CA VAL A 175 6.16 -3.48 8.69
C VAL A 175 5.25 -3.55 7.46
N PRO A 176 4.92 -4.74 6.94
CA PRO A 176 3.99 -4.89 5.83
C PRO A 176 2.58 -4.55 6.29
N PHE A 177 1.81 -3.80 5.51
CA PHE A 177 0.44 -3.42 5.84
C PHE A 177 -0.49 -3.72 4.65
N PRO A 178 -1.14 -4.90 4.62
CA PRO A 178 -1.94 -5.35 3.49
C PRO A 178 -3.29 -4.62 3.44
N ILE A 179 -3.32 -3.45 2.83
CA ILE A 179 -4.49 -2.55 2.74
C ILE A 179 -4.41 -1.66 1.49
N ALA A 180 -5.55 -1.17 1.01
CA ALA A 180 -5.59 -0.16 -0.04
C ALA A 180 -4.85 1.11 0.38
N SER A 181 -4.19 1.76 -0.59
CA SER A 181 -3.30 2.90 -0.39
C SER A 181 -3.93 4.03 0.46
N LEU A 182 -5.08 4.55 0.05
CA LEU A 182 -5.78 5.63 0.76
C LEU A 182 -6.18 5.23 2.18
N CYS A 183 -6.61 3.98 2.39
CA CYS A 183 -6.94 3.48 3.72
C CYS A 183 -5.69 3.36 4.60
N GLY A 184 -4.57 2.89 4.04
CA GLY A 184 -3.29 2.78 4.75
C GLY A 184 -2.72 4.14 5.12
N LEU A 185 -2.73 5.09 4.18
CA LEU A 185 -2.34 6.48 4.42
C LEU A 185 -3.22 7.10 5.51
N ARG A 186 -4.55 6.93 5.43
CA ARG A 186 -5.48 7.45 6.44
C ARG A 186 -5.22 6.85 7.82
N ALA A 187 -4.96 5.55 7.93
CA ALA A 187 -4.63 4.92 9.21
C ALA A 187 -3.37 5.53 9.82
N LEU A 188 -2.31 5.73 9.02
CA LEU A 188 -1.09 6.38 9.48
C LEU A 188 -1.30 7.85 9.88
N GLN A 189 -2.18 8.58 9.18
CA GLN A 189 -2.52 9.97 9.53
C GLN A 189 -3.17 10.04 10.91
N LEU A 190 -4.12 9.13 11.19
CA LEU A 190 -4.77 9.05 12.50
C LEU A 190 -3.75 8.71 13.60
N LEU A 191 -2.85 7.75 13.37
CA LEU A 191 -1.79 7.42 14.33
C LEU A 191 -0.83 8.60 14.56
N ALA A 192 -0.50 9.36 13.52
CA ALA A 192 0.39 10.50 13.61
C ALA A 192 -0.27 11.69 14.34
N ALA A 193 -1.55 11.93 14.04
CA ALA A 193 -2.40 12.89 14.73
C ALA A 193 -2.48 12.57 16.22
N ASP A 194 -2.73 11.32 16.60
CA ASP A 194 -2.78 10.90 18.01
C ASP A 194 -1.40 10.88 18.70
N GLY A 195 -0.33 11.19 17.98
CA GLY A 195 1.04 11.19 18.50
C GLY A 195 1.60 9.79 18.77
N ARG A 196 0.92 8.74 18.29
CA ARG A 196 1.39 7.34 18.40
C ARG A 196 2.59 7.10 17.49
N THR A 197 2.62 7.77 16.35
CA THR A 197 3.73 7.77 15.37
C THR A 197 4.26 9.20 15.12
N PRO A 198 5.52 9.35 14.70
CA PRO A 198 6.00 10.61 14.15
C PRO A 198 5.41 10.85 12.75
N LEU A 199 5.53 12.08 12.26
CA LEU A 199 5.37 12.36 10.83
C LEU A 199 6.50 11.68 10.03
N VAL A 200 6.25 11.42 8.75
CA VAL A 200 7.11 10.60 7.88
C VAL A 200 8.31 11.42 7.39
N ASP A 201 9.52 10.88 7.52
CA ASP A 201 10.75 11.50 7.00
C ASP A 201 10.84 11.37 5.47
N PHE A 202 10.52 10.18 4.97
CA PHE A 202 10.59 9.79 3.57
C PHE A 202 9.41 8.89 3.19
N LEU A 203 8.68 9.26 2.15
CA LEU A 203 7.61 8.45 1.58
C LEU A 203 7.91 8.15 0.11
N TYR A 204 7.85 6.88 -0.28
CA TYR A 204 7.90 6.45 -1.69
C TYR A 204 6.51 6.02 -2.18
N LEU A 205 6.06 6.57 -3.30
CA LEU A 205 4.73 6.39 -3.86
C LEU A 205 4.80 5.76 -5.26
N ASP A 206 4.31 4.52 -5.38
CA ASP A 206 4.36 3.67 -6.58
C ASP A 206 3.11 2.75 -6.64
N SER A 207 1.92 3.34 -6.49
CA SER A 207 0.66 2.61 -6.31
C SER A 207 -0.35 2.84 -7.44
N ALA A 208 -0.88 4.06 -7.59
CA ALA A 208 -1.84 4.38 -8.64
C ALA A 208 -1.18 5.00 -9.87
N HIS A 209 -1.65 4.59 -11.06
CA HIS A 209 -1.20 5.14 -12.35
C HIS A 209 -2.37 5.66 -13.21
N LEU A 210 -3.53 5.87 -12.58
CA LEU A 210 -4.72 6.43 -13.22
C LEU A 210 -4.92 7.88 -12.81
N LYS A 211 -5.32 8.69 -13.80
CA LYS A 211 -5.59 10.11 -13.62
C LYS A 211 -6.71 10.31 -12.59
N GLY A 212 -6.50 11.19 -11.63
CA GLY A 212 -7.35 11.42 -10.46
C GLY A 212 -6.93 10.61 -9.24
N GLU A 213 -6.55 9.34 -9.41
CA GLU A 213 -6.14 8.47 -8.31
C GLU A 213 -4.76 8.85 -7.78
N THR A 214 -3.79 9.08 -8.69
CA THR A 214 -2.44 9.50 -8.32
C THR A 214 -2.47 10.84 -7.58
N LYS A 215 -3.30 11.81 -8.03
CA LYS A 215 -3.45 13.09 -7.32
C LYS A 215 -3.97 12.91 -5.89
N LEU A 216 -4.95 12.03 -5.68
CA LEU A 216 -5.47 11.73 -4.34
C LEU A 216 -4.39 11.13 -3.46
N GLU A 217 -3.63 10.16 -3.97
CA GLU A 217 -2.52 9.56 -3.24
C GLU A 217 -1.41 10.56 -2.90
N ILE A 218 -1.01 11.42 -3.85
CA ILE A 218 -0.03 12.49 -3.62
C ILE A 218 -0.52 13.41 -2.49
N THR A 219 -1.80 13.80 -2.54
CA THR A 219 -2.41 14.69 -1.54
C THR A 219 -2.37 14.07 -0.15
N GLU A 220 -2.84 12.83 0.00
CA GLU A 220 -2.89 12.15 1.30
C GLU A 220 -1.50 11.76 1.83
N ALA A 221 -0.57 11.41 0.94
CA ALA A 221 0.82 11.15 1.28
C ALA A 221 1.53 12.42 1.76
N PHE A 222 1.35 13.56 1.08
CA PHE A 222 2.02 14.81 1.41
C PHE A 222 1.66 15.34 2.80
N LYS A 223 0.43 15.08 3.27
CA LYS A 223 -0.02 15.39 4.64
C LYS A 223 0.83 14.68 5.70
N LEU A 224 1.22 13.44 5.45
CA LEU A 224 2.03 12.63 6.37
C LEU A 224 3.50 13.02 6.41
N VAL A 225 4.04 13.54 5.31
CA VAL A 225 5.45 13.96 5.26
C VAL A 225 5.67 15.11 6.23
N ARG A 226 6.74 15.04 7.02
CA ARG A 226 7.09 16.14 7.94
C ARG A 226 7.66 17.33 7.16
N PRO A 227 7.63 18.55 7.73
CA PRO A 227 8.42 19.66 7.19
C PRO A 227 9.91 19.28 7.03
N GLY A 228 10.45 19.56 5.84
CA GLY A 228 11.80 19.17 5.40
C GLY A 228 11.96 17.70 5.01
N GLY A 229 10.91 16.89 5.11
CA GLY A 229 10.86 15.51 4.63
C GLY A 229 10.61 15.43 3.12
N ILE A 230 10.61 14.21 2.59
CA ILE A 230 10.57 13.94 1.15
C ILE A 230 9.41 13.01 0.79
N LEU A 231 8.70 13.39 -0.28
CA LEU A 231 7.81 12.52 -1.03
C LEU A 231 8.48 12.23 -2.38
N LEU A 232 8.82 10.97 -2.64
CA LEU A 232 9.34 10.48 -3.91
C LEU A 232 8.24 9.65 -4.59
N GLY A 233 8.03 9.79 -5.89
CA GLY A 233 7.12 8.93 -6.62
C GLY A 233 7.66 8.44 -7.95
N ASP A 234 7.12 7.30 -8.38
CA ASP A 234 7.50 6.60 -9.60
C ASP A 234 6.74 7.12 -10.84
N ASP A 235 7.09 6.59 -12.01
CA ASP A 235 6.32 6.67 -13.24
C ASP A 235 6.04 8.09 -13.76
N LEU A 236 6.96 9.03 -13.58
CA LEU A 236 6.81 10.39 -14.12
C LEU A 236 6.60 10.40 -15.65
N ASP A 237 7.12 9.39 -16.35
CA ASP A 237 6.94 9.23 -17.80
C ASP A 237 5.52 8.81 -18.22
N TRP A 238 4.65 8.49 -17.26
CA TRP A 238 3.26 8.14 -17.52
C TRP A 238 2.41 9.42 -17.55
N PRO A 239 1.70 9.72 -18.65
CA PRO A 239 0.96 10.97 -18.78
C PRO A 239 -0.09 11.22 -17.69
N ALA A 240 -0.67 10.16 -17.13
CA ALA A 240 -1.62 10.27 -16.03
C ALA A 240 -0.94 10.77 -14.73
N VAL A 241 0.24 10.24 -14.42
CA VAL A 241 1.02 10.60 -13.24
C VAL A 241 1.55 12.03 -13.36
N GLU A 242 2.14 12.39 -14.50
CA GLU A 242 2.62 13.77 -14.74
C GLU A 242 1.50 14.80 -14.63
N ALA A 243 0.33 14.50 -15.22
CA ALA A 243 -0.83 15.40 -15.18
C ALA A 243 -1.36 15.59 -13.75
N ASP A 244 -1.41 14.52 -12.96
CA ASP A 244 -1.88 14.57 -11.58
C ASP A 244 -0.88 15.27 -10.64
N LEU A 245 0.42 15.04 -10.83
CA LEU A 245 1.48 15.77 -10.12
C LEU A 245 1.38 17.27 -10.42
N SER A 246 1.24 17.63 -11.70
CA SER A 246 1.09 19.03 -12.12
C SER A 246 -0.18 19.66 -11.53
N SER A 247 -1.29 18.92 -11.50
CA SER A 247 -2.52 19.39 -10.89
C SER A 247 -2.40 19.55 -9.37
N PHE A 248 -1.73 18.63 -8.68
CA PHE A 248 -1.45 18.76 -7.25
C PHE A 248 -0.64 20.02 -6.96
N LEU A 249 0.44 20.27 -7.71
CA LEU A 249 1.31 21.42 -7.55
C LEU A 249 0.58 22.75 -7.80
N ALA A 250 -0.35 22.79 -8.75
CA ALA A 250 -1.19 23.96 -9.00
C ALA A 250 -2.09 24.29 -7.80
N ASP A 251 -2.71 23.28 -7.19
CA ASP A 251 -3.60 23.45 -6.03
C ASP A 251 -2.82 23.83 -4.76
N HIS A 252 -1.54 23.46 -4.69
CA HIS A 252 -0.70 23.57 -3.50
C HIS A 252 0.43 24.59 -3.63
N ALA A 253 0.39 25.46 -4.64
CA ALA A 253 1.49 26.35 -5.03
C ALA A 253 2.14 27.12 -3.86
N GLU A 254 1.35 27.57 -2.88
CA GLU A 254 1.86 28.23 -1.67
C GLU A 254 2.64 27.25 -0.77
N SER A 255 2.05 26.08 -0.52
CA SER A 255 2.59 25.02 0.35
C SER A 255 3.68 24.15 -0.29
N THR A 256 3.85 24.23 -1.62
CA THR A 256 4.86 23.50 -2.40
C THR A 256 5.83 24.44 -3.11
N SER A 257 5.87 25.72 -2.73
CA SER A 257 6.81 26.71 -3.24
C SER A 257 8.26 26.32 -2.93
N GLN A 258 8.79 25.40 -3.72
CA GLN A 258 10.15 24.92 -3.62
C GLN A 258 11.06 25.87 -4.38
N SER A 259 12.18 26.21 -3.76
CA SER A 259 13.26 26.89 -4.47
C SER A 259 14.13 25.86 -5.19
N ALA A 260 14.63 26.22 -6.37
CA ALA A 260 15.73 25.50 -7.00
C ALA A 260 16.98 25.48 -6.10
N ASP A 261 17.10 26.39 -5.13
CA ASP A 261 18.21 26.50 -4.16
C ASP A 261 18.03 25.58 -2.94
N ASP A 262 17.56 24.36 -3.13
CA ASP A 262 17.48 23.37 -2.05
C ASP A 262 18.86 22.79 -1.72
N ALA A 263 19.47 23.21 -0.61
CA ALA A 263 20.82 22.78 -0.25
C ALA A 263 20.99 21.25 -0.08
N LEU A 264 19.94 20.53 0.33
CA LEU A 264 20.00 19.08 0.49
C LEU A 264 19.99 18.40 -0.89
N LEU A 265 19.06 18.81 -1.75
CA LEU A 265 18.84 18.18 -3.06
C LEU A 265 19.91 18.59 -4.08
N ASN A 266 20.37 19.85 -4.06
CA ASN A 266 21.49 20.32 -4.88
C ASN A 266 22.82 19.62 -4.56
N ALA A 267 22.94 19.05 -3.37
CA ALA A 267 24.13 18.32 -2.97
C ALA A 267 24.10 16.83 -3.38
N LEU A 268 23.02 16.34 -4.00
CA LEU A 268 22.91 14.94 -4.39
C LEU A 268 23.72 14.64 -5.67
N PRO A 269 24.50 13.55 -5.69
CA PRO A 269 25.23 13.13 -6.88
C PRO A 269 24.29 12.45 -7.89
N GLY A 270 24.26 12.93 -9.13
CA GLY A 270 23.45 12.34 -10.21
C GLY A 270 22.84 13.39 -11.14
N ALA A 271 22.14 12.92 -12.18
CA ALA A 271 21.36 13.78 -13.06
C ALA A 271 20.00 14.06 -12.39
N PHE A 272 19.98 15.07 -11.52
CA PHE A 272 18.76 15.69 -11.03
C PHE A 272 18.60 17.02 -11.73
N PHE A 273 17.37 17.35 -12.09
CA PHE A 273 17.06 18.72 -12.47
C PHE A 273 15.79 19.17 -11.77
N PHE A 274 15.78 20.43 -11.36
CA PHE A 274 14.59 21.07 -10.88
C PHE A 274 13.71 21.41 -12.09
N ALA A 275 12.56 20.76 -12.18
CA ALA A 275 11.59 21.06 -13.22
C ALA A 275 10.92 22.41 -12.94
N ALA A 276 10.62 23.16 -13.99
CA ALA A 276 9.96 24.47 -13.88
C ALA A 276 8.61 24.42 -13.12
N GLY A 277 8.01 23.23 -13.00
CA GLY A 277 6.79 22.98 -12.23
C GLY A 277 6.95 22.92 -10.71
N GLY A 278 8.16 23.01 -10.15
CA GLY A 278 8.35 23.04 -8.69
C GLY A 278 8.64 21.68 -8.04
N TYR A 279 9.19 20.74 -8.80
CA TYR A 279 9.57 19.41 -8.33
C TYR A 279 10.92 18.98 -8.92
N TRP A 280 11.55 17.99 -8.29
CA TRP A 280 12.83 17.45 -8.74
C TRP A 280 12.59 16.19 -9.56
N VAL A 281 13.31 16.06 -10.66
CA VAL A 281 13.30 14.85 -11.50
C VAL A 281 14.53 14.02 -11.20
N VAL A 282 14.32 12.71 -11.01
CA VAL A 282 15.39 11.72 -10.94
C VAL A 282 15.46 11.00 -12.28
N GLU A 283 16.59 11.13 -12.97
CA GLU A 283 16.84 10.44 -14.24
C GLU A 283 17.01 8.93 -14.02
N ALA A 284 15.88 8.23 -14.09
CA ALA A 284 15.75 6.78 -14.07
C ALA A 284 14.84 6.34 -15.25
N GLN A 285 14.60 5.04 -15.39
CA GLN A 285 13.67 4.52 -16.39
C GLN A 285 12.66 3.57 -15.71
N PRO A 286 11.40 3.99 -15.55
CA PRO A 286 10.87 5.34 -15.82
C PRO A 286 11.46 6.39 -14.86
N ARG A 287 11.39 7.67 -15.26
CA ARG A 287 11.83 8.80 -14.44
C ARG A 287 10.99 8.87 -13.18
N GLN A 288 11.62 9.31 -12.09
CA GLN A 288 10.95 9.55 -10.81
C GLN A 288 10.75 11.04 -10.60
N TRP A 289 9.79 11.40 -9.75
CA TRP A 289 9.57 12.78 -9.31
C TRP A 289 9.70 12.88 -7.79
N MET A 290 10.15 14.03 -7.29
CA MET A 290 10.39 14.23 -5.88
C MET A 290 9.94 15.62 -5.44
N LEU A 291 9.25 15.65 -4.29
CA LEU A 291 8.83 16.84 -3.58
C LEU A 291 9.51 16.90 -2.21
N ARG A 292 10.02 18.07 -1.86
CA ARG A 292 10.45 18.36 -0.49
C ARG A 292 9.39 19.21 0.18
N LYS A 293 8.88 18.76 1.32
CA LYS A 293 7.90 19.54 2.08
C LYS A 293 8.59 20.78 2.68
N PRO A 294 8.12 22.00 2.41
CA PRO A 294 8.77 23.20 2.91
C PRO A 294 8.81 23.27 4.43
N THR A 295 9.77 24.02 4.96
CA THR A 295 9.83 24.41 6.37
C THR A 295 9.39 25.85 6.51
N SER A 296 8.57 26.16 7.51
CA SER A 296 8.19 27.54 7.82
C SER A 296 9.43 28.42 8.09
N GLN A 297 9.45 29.62 7.48
CA GLN A 297 10.59 30.53 7.54
C GLN A 297 11.02 30.81 8.99
N GLY A 298 12.33 30.63 9.26
CA GLY A 298 12.93 30.93 10.56
C GLY A 298 12.92 29.78 11.59
N THR A 299 12.46 28.57 11.23
CA THR A 299 12.57 27.39 12.11
C THR A 299 13.49 26.32 11.53
N SER A 300 14.29 25.68 12.39
CA SER A 300 15.15 24.57 11.97
C SER A 300 14.27 23.38 11.53
N PRO A 301 14.54 22.76 10.37
CA PRO A 301 13.87 21.54 9.93
C PRO A 301 13.97 20.47 11.02
N GLY A 302 12.83 20.01 11.54
CA GLY A 302 12.80 19.02 12.61
C GLY A 302 12.86 19.58 14.04
N SER A 303 12.74 20.90 14.22
CA SER A 303 12.48 21.45 15.57
C SER A 303 11.18 20.89 16.12
N GLN A 304 11.15 20.56 17.42
CA GLN A 304 9.96 19.97 18.04
C GLN A 304 8.72 20.84 17.88
N LYS A 305 8.87 22.17 17.97
CA LYS A 305 7.79 23.14 17.71
C LYS A 305 7.23 23.03 16.29
N THR A 306 8.11 22.89 15.29
CA THR A 306 7.69 22.74 13.88
C THR A 306 6.94 21.42 13.66
N LEU A 307 7.40 20.33 14.30
CA LEU A 307 6.74 19.02 14.19
C LEU A 307 5.38 18.99 14.91
N GLU A 308 5.27 19.62 16.06
CA GLU A 308 4.01 19.75 16.79
C GLU A 308 3.01 20.59 15.99
N ALA A 309 3.42 21.73 15.43
CA ALA A 309 2.56 22.55 14.58
C ALA A 309 2.04 21.77 13.35
N ALA A 310 2.91 21.04 12.67
CA ALA A 310 2.51 20.21 11.52
C ALA A 310 1.56 19.06 11.91
N ARG A 311 1.68 18.53 13.14
CA ARG A 311 0.73 17.54 13.66
C ARG A 311 -0.64 18.15 13.97
N GLU A 312 -0.67 19.35 14.54
CA GLU A 312 -1.94 20.05 14.80
C GLU A 312 -2.64 20.47 13.50
N GLU A 313 -1.88 20.87 12.48
CA GLU A 313 -2.40 21.09 11.13
C GLU A 313 -3.02 19.81 10.55
N LEU A 314 -2.30 18.68 10.61
CA LEU A 314 -2.84 17.38 10.19
C LEU A 314 -4.12 17.02 10.95
N LYS A 315 -4.16 17.19 12.27
CA LYS A 315 -5.39 16.97 13.07
C LYS A 315 -6.55 17.84 12.60
N ALA A 316 -6.28 19.13 12.35
CA ALA A 316 -7.31 20.06 11.90
C ALA A 316 -7.86 19.65 10.53
N GLU A 317 -7.01 19.22 9.60
CA GLU A 317 -7.44 18.70 8.30
C GLU A 317 -8.27 17.41 8.42
N ILE A 318 -7.85 16.47 9.27
CA ILE A 318 -8.58 15.24 9.57
C ILE A 318 -9.98 15.57 10.09
N LEU A 319 -10.08 16.47 11.07
CA LEU A 319 -11.34 16.91 11.65
C LEU A 319 -12.20 17.64 10.62
N ALA A 320 -11.61 18.52 9.81
CA ALA A 320 -12.33 19.24 8.75
C ALA A 320 -12.92 18.27 7.71
N ALA A 321 -12.18 17.23 7.32
CA ALA A 321 -12.66 16.20 6.41
C ALA A 321 -13.82 15.38 7.01
N GLU A 322 -13.81 15.14 8.32
CA GLU A 322 -14.88 14.43 9.04
C GLU A 322 -16.09 15.33 9.33
N MET A 323 -15.87 16.64 9.46
CA MET A 323 -16.92 17.65 9.67
C MET A 323 -17.52 18.19 8.37
N CYS A 324 -16.90 17.91 7.22
CA CYS A 324 -17.44 18.25 5.91
C CYS A 324 -18.90 17.79 5.88
N GLU A 325 -19.81 18.73 5.61
CA GLU A 325 -21.26 18.54 5.78
C GLU A 325 -21.67 17.19 5.23
N LYS A 326 -22.53 16.46 5.97
CA LYS A 326 -23.19 15.26 5.47
C LYS A 326 -23.53 15.50 4.00
N PRO A 327 -23.11 14.63 3.06
CA PRO A 327 -23.36 14.87 1.66
C PRO A 327 -24.82 15.28 1.49
N ALA A 328 -25.11 16.29 0.68
CA ALA A 328 -26.48 16.81 0.49
C ALA A 328 -27.49 15.71 0.09
N GLU A 329 -26.98 14.53 -0.29
CA GLU A 329 -27.71 13.28 -0.54
C GLU A 329 -28.28 12.61 0.73
N PHE A 330 -27.82 12.99 1.93
CA PHE A 330 -28.47 12.62 3.18
C PHE A 330 -29.66 13.55 3.41
N VAL A 331 -30.70 13.35 2.60
CA VAL A 331 -32.02 13.91 2.88
C VAL A 331 -32.45 13.36 4.24
N ALA A 332 -32.60 14.25 5.23
CA ALA A 332 -33.11 13.84 6.52
C ALA A 332 -34.46 13.12 6.31
N ALA A 333 -34.64 11.97 6.96
CA ALA A 333 -35.88 11.21 6.87
C ALA A 333 -37.06 12.13 7.17
N THR A 334 -37.96 12.26 6.20
CA THR A 334 -39.19 13.04 6.34
C THR A 334 -40.12 12.37 7.35
N ASP A 335 -41.13 13.08 7.82
CA ASP A 335 -42.17 12.47 8.67
C ASP A 335 -42.85 11.29 7.94
N GLU A 336 -43.02 11.40 6.62
CA GLU A 336 -43.53 10.32 5.76
C GLU A 336 -42.59 9.11 5.74
N ASP A 337 -41.27 9.31 5.71
CA ASP A 337 -40.29 8.23 5.80
C ASP A 337 -40.33 7.53 7.16
N GLN A 338 -40.53 8.28 8.25
CA GLN A 338 -40.65 7.72 9.60
C GLN A 338 -41.93 6.91 9.76
N GLU A 339 -43.06 7.40 9.24
CA GLU A 339 -44.32 6.67 9.21
C GLU A 339 -44.21 5.40 8.35
N ALA A 340 -43.59 5.50 7.17
CA ALA A 340 -43.35 4.37 6.30
C ALA A 340 -42.47 3.32 6.99
N MET A 341 -41.44 3.73 7.73
CA MET A 341 -40.57 2.84 8.50
C MET A 341 -41.33 2.13 9.64
N ALA A 342 -42.24 2.83 10.32
CA ALA A 342 -43.08 2.20 11.35
C ALA A 342 -44.00 1.12 10.74
N VAL A 343 -44.59 1.37 9.58
CA VAL A 343 -45.40 0.40 8.83
C VAL A 343 -44.53 -0.78 8.35
N TYR A 344 -43.31 -0.49 7.90
CA TYR A 344 -42.34 -1.52 7.50
C TYR A 344 -42.01 -2.46 8.65
N GLN A 345 -41.68 -1.92 9.83
CA GLN A 345 -41.37 -2.71 11.03
C GLN A 345 -42.57 -3.57 11.49
N GLN A 346 -43.79 -3.05 11.40
CA GLN A 346 -45.01 -3.84 11.65
C GLN A 346 -45.14 -4.99 10.65
N GLY A 347 -44.83 -4.76 9.37
CA GLY A 347 -44.81 -5.79 8.34
C GLY A 347 -43.81 -6.91 8.65
N ILE A 348 -42.58 -6.56 9.03
CA ILE A 348 -41.54 -7.54 9.45
C ILE A 348 -42.03 -8.37 10.64
N ALA A 349 -42.57 -7.73 11.69
CA ALA A 349 -43.08 -8.45 12.86
C ALA A 349 -44.21 -9.43 12.50
N LYS A 350 -45.08 -9.10 11.53
CA LYS A 350 -46.13 -10.00 11.03
C LYS A 350 -45.55 -11.19 10.25
N LEU A 351 -44.52 -10.97 9.43
CA LEU A 351 -43.82 -12.06 8.75
C LEU A 351 -43.14 -13.01 9.75
N GLU A 352 -42.49 -12.49 10.77
CA GLU A 352 -41.86 -13.29 11.83
C GLU A 352 -42.86 -14.13 12.62
N MET A 353 -44.09 -13.64 12.78
CA MET A 353 -45.21 -14.38 13.39
C MET A 353 -45.90 -15.37 12.43
N GLY A 354 -45.44 -15.49 11.18
CA GLY A 354 -45.99 -16.40 10.17
C GLY A 354 -47.22 -15.87 9.43
N ASP A 355 -47.66 -14.63 9.69
CA ASP A 355 -48.75 -13.98 8.95
C ASP A 355 -48.21 -13.36 7.65
N THR A 356 -47.94 -14.24 6.69
CA THR A 356 -47.29 -13.89 5.42
C THR A 356 -48.13 -12.96 4.55
N ALA A 357 -49.45 -13.07 4.62
CA ALA A 357 -50.38 -12.25 3.84
C ALA A 357 -50.38 -10.81 4.33
N GLU A 358 -50.56 -10.60 5.64
CA GLU A 358 -50.60 -9.25 6.22
C GLU A 358 -49.23 -8.59 6.26
N GLY A 359 -48.18 -9.36 6.59
CA GLY A 359 -46.80 -8.86 6.55
C GLY A 359 -46.41 -8.36 5.17
N SER A 360 -46.68 -9.16 4.12
CA SER A 360 -46.43 -8.73 2.73
C SER A 360 -47.25 -7.51 2.31
N ARG A 361 -48.47 -7.36 2.82
CA ARG A 361 -49.33 -6.20 2.54
C ARG A 361 -48.75 -4.94 3.15
N LEU A 362 -48.39 -4.96 4.44
CA LEU A 362 -47.83 -3.81 5.16
C LEU A 362 -46.51 -3.37 4.56
N LEU A 363 -45.65 -4.32 4.22
CA LEU A 363 -44.40 -4.04 3.53
C LEU A 363 -44.61 -3.31 2.19
N LYS A 364 -45.57 -3.74 1.36
CA LYS A 364 -45.93 -3.04 0.11
C LYS A 364 -46.53 -1.64 0.33
N VAL A 365 -47.21 -1.42 1.47
CA VAL A 365 -47.73 -0.10 1.82
C VAL A 365 -46.58 0.83 2.18
N ALA A 366 -45.65 0.38 3.05
CA ALA A 366 -44.45 1.13 3.40
C ALA A 366 -43.62 1.51 2.16
N ALA A 367 -43.45 0.57 1.22
CA ALA A 367 -42.76 0.80 -0.05
C ALA A 367 -43.35 1.94 -0.90
N LYS A 368 -44.68 2.12 -0.85
CA LYS A 368 -45.39 3.16 -1.60
C LYS A 368 -45.39 4.50 -0.88
N MET A 369 -45.23 4.49 0.44
CA MET A 369 -45.19 5.69 1.27
C MET A 369 -43.86 6.42 1.17
N SER A 370 -42.76 5.68 0.95
CA SER A 370 -41.43 6.26 0.83
C SER A 370 -40.69 5.70 -0.40
N PRO A 371 -40.33 6.54 -1.38
CA PRO A 371 -39.47 6.15 -2.50
C PRO A 371 -38.12 5.57 -2.04
N SER A 372 -37.62 6.01 -0.88
CA SER A 372 -36.39 5.49 -0.26
C SER A 372 -36.52 4.02 0.18
N LEU A 373 -37.73 3.60 0.59
CA LEU A 373 -38.05 2.21 0.91
C LEU A 373 -38.39 1.37 -0.33
N GLU A 374 -38.84 1.98 -1.42
CA GLU A 374 -39.15 1.29 -2.68
C GLU A 374 -37.94 0.48 -3.21
N TYR A 375 -36.73 1.00 -3.06
CA TYR A 375 -35.49 0.32 -3.46
C TYR A 375 -35.22 -0.99 -2.69
N HIS A 376 -35.65 -1.10 -1.42
CA HIS A 376 -35.54 -2.34 -0.66
C HIS A 376 -36.44 -3.46 -1.21
N PHE A 377 -37.47 -3.12 -1.99
CA PHE A 377 -38.40 -4.08 -2.61
C PHE A 377 -38.02 -4.52 -4.04
N LEU A 378 -37.00 -3.88 -4.63
CA LEU A 378 -36.47 -4.24 -5.95
C LEU A 378 -35.40 -5.34 -5.90
N LEU A 379 -35.00 -5.78 -4.71
CA LEU A 379 -34.27 -7.03 -4.52
C LEU A 379 -35.25 -8.21 -4.71
N ARG A 380 -35.49 -8.57 -5.98
CA ARG A 380 -36.20 -9.79 -6.36
C ARG A 380 -35.29 -11.01 -6.36
#